data_AF-A0A829H3F0-F1
#
_entry.id   AF-A0A829H3F0-F1
#
_cell.length_a   1.000
_cell.length_b   1.000
_cell.length_c   1.000
_cell.angle_alpha   90.00
_cell.angle_beta   90.00
_cell.angle_gamma   90.00
#
_symmetry.space_group_name_H-M   'P 1'
#
loop_
_entity.id
_entity.type
_entity.pdbx_description
1 polymer ?
#
loop_
_entity_poly.entity_id
_entity_poly.type
_entity_poly.pdbx_seq_one_letter_code
_entity_poly.pdbx_strand_id
1 'polypeptide(L)' 'GAKVLISADPACLMNISGRFSRRQEKIKIMHIAEVLNHNVDPKRIKFHDPLPVEQEVRL' A
#
# COMPACT_ATOMS: atom_id res chain seq x y z
N GLY A 1 1.22 -9.93 -18.19
CA GLY A 1 0.30 -9.42 -17.16
C GLY A 1 1.00 -9.36 -15.81
N ALA A 2 0.50 -8.53 -14.89
CA ALA A 2 1.06 -8.39 -13.54
C ALA A 2 0.87 -9.66 -12.69
N LYS A 3 1.75 -9.88 -11.71
CA LYS A 3 1.73 -11.04 -10.79
C LYS A 3 1.22 -10.71 -9.39
N VAL A 4 1.30 -9.43 -9.01
CA VAL A 4 0.90 -8.91 -7.71
C VAL A 4 0.15 -7.61 -7.93
N LEU A 5 -0.93 -7.41 -7.18
CA LEU A 5 -1.67 -6.16 -7.07
C LEU A 5 -1.49 -5.60 -5.66
N ILE A 6 -1.10 -4.33 -5.57
CA ILE A 6 -0.83 -3.63 -4.31
C ILE A 6 -1.73 -2.39 -4.24
N SER A 7 -2.36 -2.14 -3.10
CA SER A 7 -3.17 -0.94 -2.86
C SER A 7 -2.89 -0.37 -1.46
N ALA A 8 -3.11 0.94 -1.32
CA ALA A 8 -3.10 1.65 -0.04
C ALA A 8 -4.51 1.82 0.56
N ASP A 9 -5.55 1.42 -0.17
CA ASP A 9 -6.94 1.48 0.29
C ASP A 9 -7.51 0.05 0.47
N PRO A 10 -7.88 -0.34 1.71
CA PRO A 10 -8.47 -1.64 2.00
C PRO A 10 -9.84 -1.85 1.33
N ALA A 11 -10.63 -0.80 1.10
CA ALA A 11 -11.91 -0.91 0.41
C ALA A 11 -11.71 -1.32 -1.06
N CYS A 12 -10.71 -0.73 -1.72
CA CYS A 12 -10.28 -1.14 -3.07
C CYS A 12 -9.85 -2.62 -3.12
N LEU A 13 -9.07 -3.08 -2.13
CA LEU A 13 -8.62 -4.46 -2.06
C LEU A 13 -9.80 -5.44 -1.95
N MET A 14 -10.80 -5.13 -1.11
CA MET A 14 -11.98 -5.97 -0.93
C MET A 14 -12.79 -6.11 -2.23
N ASN A 15 -13.00 -5.00 -2.94
CA ASN A 15 -13.75 -4.99 -4.20
C ASN A 15 -13.05 -5.81 -5.29
N ILE A 16 -11.74 -5.62 -5.46
CA ILE A 16 -10.95 -6.29 -6.50
C ILE A 16 -10.75 -7.77 -6.17
N SER A 17 -10.42 -8.10 -4.91
CA SER A 17 -10.27 -9.49 -4.47
C SER A 17 -11.55 -10.29 -4.65
N GLY A 18 -12.70 -9.72 -4.32
CA GLY A 18 -14.01 -10.33 -4.59
C GLY A 18 -14.24 -10.56 -6.09
N ARG A 19 -13.89 -9.58 -6.94
CA ARG A 19 -14.01 -9.72 -8.40
C ARG A 19 -13.13 -10.86 -8.93
N PHE A 20 -11.87 -10.93 -8.52
CA PHE A 20 -10.92 -11.95 -8.99
C PHE A 20 -11.30 -13.33 -8.49
N SER A 21 -11.78 -13.45 -7.25
CA SER A 21 -12.33 -14.70 -6.71
C SER A 21 -13.48 -15.23 -7.57
N ARG A 22 -14.46 -14.38 -7.92
CA ARG A 22 -15.59 -14.75 -8.81
C ARG A 22 -15.16 -15.14 -10.22
N ARG A 23 -14.05 -14.59 -10.71
CA ARG A 23 -13.50 -14.90 -12.05
C ARG A 23 -12.45 -16.03 -12.03
N GLN A 24 -12.18 -16.62 -10.86
CA GLN A 24 -11.14 -17.63 -10.65
C GLN A 24 -9.74 -17.17 -11.12
N GLU A 25 -9.49 -15.86 -11.08
CA GLU A 25 -8.19 -15.28 -11.45
C GLU A 25 -7.19 -15.43 -10.30
N LYS A 26 -6.06 -16.09 -10.57
CA LYS A 26 -5.00 -16.30 -9.57
C LYS A 26 -3.97 -15.19 -9.65
N ILE A 27 -4.10 -14.19 -8.77
CA ILE A 27 -3.13 -13.10 -8.58
C ILE A 27 -2.96 -12.81 -7.09
N LYS A 28 -1.74 -12.48 -6.67
CA LYS A 28 -1.46 -12.12 -5.28
C LYS A 28 -1.93 -10.70 -5.01
N ILE A 29 -2.68 -10.50 -3.94
CA ILE A 29 -3.20 -9.21 -3.51
C ILE A 29 -2.56 -8.87 -2.17
N MET A 30 -2.03 -7.65 -2.02
CA MET A 30 -1.35 -7.19 -0.80
C MET A 30 -1.71 -5.73 -0.49
N HIS A 31 -1.70 -5.35 0.78
CA HIS A 31 -1.75 -3.94 1.18
C HIS A 31 -0.33 -3.33 1.14
N ILE A 32 -0.21 -2.04 0.84
CA ILE A 32 1.10 -1.36 0.76
C ILE A 32 1.88 -1.45 2.08
N ALA A 33 1.18 -1.41 3.22
CA ALA A 33 1.80 -1.56 4.54
C ALA A 33 2.50 -2.92 4.69
N GLU A 34 1.92 -4.00 4.15
CA GLU A 34 2.56 -5.33 4.18
C GLU A 34 3.87 -5.34 3.39
N VAL A 35 3.92 -4.58 2.28
CA VAL A 35 5.12 -4.45 1.44
C VAL A 35 6.18 -3.61 2.16
N LEU A 36 5.79 -2.49 2.75
CA LEU A 36 6.72 -1.58 3.42
C LEU A 36 7.26 -2.14 4.74
N ASN A 37 6.52 -3.03 5.39
CA ASN A 37 6.96 -3.66 6.64
C ASN A 37 7.94 -4.83 6.45
N HIS A 38 8.16 -5.30 5.21
CA HIS A 38 9.03 -6.45 4.94
C HIS A 38 10.08 -6.11 3.88
N ASN A 39 11.36 -6.37 4.19
CA ASN A 39 12.47 -6.37 3.23
C ASN A 39 12.65 -5.04 2.45
N VAL A 40 12.37 -3.90 3.09
CA VAL A 40 12.69 -2.58 2.53
C VAL A 40 14.16 -2.28 2.78
N ASP A 41 14.87 -1.84 1.74
CA ASP A 41 16.24 -1.35 1.86
C ASP A 41 16.24 0.09 2.42
N PRO A 42 16.68 0.30 3.69
CA PRO A 42 16.66 1.62 4.30
C PRO A 42 17.54 2.64 3.57
N LYS A 43 18.55 2.19 2.82
CA LYS A 43 19.43 3.07 2.04
C LYS A 43 18.68 3.80 0.92
N ARG A 44 17.48 3.35 0.56
CA ARG A 44 16.62 3.94 -0.47
C ARG A 44 15.54 4.87 0.11
N ILE A 45 15.46 4.99 1.43
CA ILE A 45 14.49 5.85 2.11
C ILE A 45 15.13 7.23 2.31
N LYS A 46 14.43 8.28 1.91
CA LYS A 46 14.75 9.67 2.26
C LYS A 46 13.65 10.18 3.18
N PHE A 47 13.99 10.45 4.42
CA PHE A 47 13.09 11.13 5.34
C PHE A 47 13.11 12.62 5.01
N HIS A 48 11.92 13.22 4.91
CA HIS A 48 11.81 14.67 4.91
C HIS A 48 11.94 15.14 6.36
N ASP A 49 12.56 16.31 6.57
CA ASP A 49 12.61 16.94 7.88
C ASP A 49 11.18 17.12 8.42
N PRO A 50 10.94 16.93 9.73
CA PRO A 50 9.62 17.18 10.29
C PRO A 50 9.19 18.62 9.99
N LEU A 51 7.92 18.80 9.60
CA LEU A 51 7.37 20.14 9.43
C LEU A 51 7.47 20.90 10.76
N PRO A 52 7.69 22.22 10.74
CA PRO A 52 7.62 23.03 11.94
C PRO A 52 6.26 22.81 12.63
N VAL A 53 6.29 22.60 13.95
CA VAL A 53 5.12 22.29 14.81
C VAL A 53 3.96 23.28 14.61
N GLU A 54 4.25 24.48 14.12
CA GLU A 54 3.29 25.54 13.79
C GLU A 54 2.29 25.17 12.69
N GLN A 55 2.57 24.15 11.87
CA GLN A 55 1.70 23.73 10.75
C GLN A 55 0.78 22.54 11.06
N GLU A 56 0.89 21.91 12.23
CA GLU A 56 0.04 20.75 12.61
C GLU A 56 -1.38 21.14 13.08
N VAL A 57 -1.64 22.42 13.36
CA VAL A 57 -2.95 22.91 13.82
C VAL A 57 -3.72 23.62 12.70
N ARG A 58 -4.03 22.88 11.64
CA ARG A 58 -5.08 23.28 10.69
C ARG A 58 -5.63 22.05 9.94
N LEU A 59 -6.33 21.22 10.70
CA LEU A 59 -7.37 20.32 10.19
C LEU A 59 -8.63 20.55 11.03
#